data_AF-A0A7K1LHU0-F1
#
_entry.id   AF-A0A7K1LHU0-F1
#
_cell.length_a   1.000
_cell.length_b   1.000
_cell.length_c   1.000
_cell.angle_alpha   90.00
_cell.angle_beta   90.00
_cell.angle_gamma   90.00
#
_symmetry.space_group_name_H-M   'P 1'
#
loop_
_entity.id
_entity.type
_entity.pdbx_description
1 polymer ?
#
loop_
_entity_poly.entity_id
_entity_poly.type
_entity_poly.pdbx_seq_one_letter_code
_entity_poly.pdbx_strand_id
1 'polypeptide(L)' 'MRHEIQRLKTVVETQRVTIDDLTVKLKKANEAQDAPTLSADWFEKMRRSYQARIAELAAENGMLKNMAIIQRAAA' A
#
# COMPACT_ATOMS: atom_id res chain seq x y z
N MET A 1 -8.47 21.92 12.42
CA MET A 1 -9.19 20.76 11.84
C MET A 1 -9.15 20.64 10.32
N ARG A 2 -9.55 21.66 9.54
CA ARG A 2 -9.59 21.56 8.06
C ARG A 2 -8.23 21.20 7.42
N HIS A 3 -7.13 21.76 7.92
CA HIS A 3 -5.78 21.43 7.46
C HIS A 3 -5.37 19.99 7.80
N GLU A 4 -5.82 19.45 8.94
CA GLU A 4 -5.48 18.10 9.38
C GLU A 4 -6.20 17.04 8.53
N ILE A 5 -7.49 17.27 8.24
CA ILE A 5 -8.28 16.44 7.32
C ILE A 5 -7.63 16.43 5.92
N GLN A 6 -7.11 17.57 5.46
CA GLN A 6 -6.44 17.64 4.16
C GLN A 6 -5.12 16.85 4.14
N ARG A 7 -4.31 16.91 5.21
CA ARG A 7 -3.09 16.09 5.33
C ARG A 7 -3.42 14.60 5.30
N LEU A 8 -4.42 14.16 6.06
CA LEU A 8 -4.85 12.76 6.09
C LEU A 8 -5.25 12.26 4.70
N LYS A 9 -5.96 13.08 3.91
CA LYS A 9 -6.30 12.74 2.52
C LYS A 9 -5.07 12.54 1.63
N THR A 10 -4.11 13.47 1.69
CA THR A 10 -2.86 13.37 0.90
C THR A 10 -2.05 12.13 1.26
N VAL A 11 -1.98 11.77 2.55
CA VAL A 11 -1.32 10.53 2.99
C VAL A 11 -2.04 9.31 2.39
N VAL A 12 -3.37 9.25 2.49
CA VAL A 12 -4.17 8.15 1.94
C VAL A 12 -3.98 7.99 0.43
N GLU A 13 -3.96 9.08 -0.33
CA GLU A 13 -3.72 9.05 -1.78
C GLU A 13 -2.30 8.58 -2.13
N THR A 14 -1.28 9.03 -1.37
CA THR A 14 0.10 8.60 -1.57
C THR A 14 0.26 7.10 -1.28
N GLN A 15 -0.38 6.61 -0.22
CA GLN A 15 -0.39 5.19 0.12
C GLN A 15 -1.09 4.36 -0.96
N ARG A 16 -2.19 4.85 -1.53
CA ARG A 16 -2.90 4.18 -2.63
C ARG A 16 -2.05 4.05 -3.88
N VAL A 17 -1.39 5.13 -4.32
CA VAL A 17 -0.46 5.10 -5.45
C VAL A 17 0.69 4.10 -5.21
N THR A 18 1.20 4.04 -3.98
CA THR A 18 2.24 3.08 -3.60
C THR A 18 1.74 1.65 -3.68
N ILE A 19 0.53 1.36 -3.21
CA ILE A 19 -0.09 0.02 -3.32
C ILE A 19 -0.26 -0.38 -4.80
N ASP A 20 -0.72 0.54 -5.65
CA ASP A 20 -0.93 0.27 -7.08
C ASP A 20 0.40 -0.06 -7.78
N ASP A 21 1.48 0.69 -7.51
CA ASP A 21 2.82 0.41 -8.03
C ASP A 21 3.37 -0.95 -7.54
N LEU A 22 3.24 -1.23 -6.24
CA LEU A 22 3.65 -2.51 -5.68
C LEU A 22 2.86 -3.68 -6.27
N THR A 23 1.57 -3.48 -6.56
CA THR A 23 0.71 -4.50 -7.19
C THR A 23 1.17 -4.78 -8.63
N VAL A 24 1.53 -3.74 -9.39
CA VAL A 24 2.09 -3.90 -10.74
C VAL A 24 3.43 -4.63 -10.69
N LYS A 25 4.32 -4.28 -9.75
CA LYS A 25 5.60 -4.96 -9.54
C LYS A 25 5.41 -6.42 -9.14
N LEU A 26 4.43 -6.71 -8.30
CA LEU A 26 4.05 -8.07 -7.90
C LEU A 26 3.60 -8.90 -9.09
N LYS A 27 2.76 -8.33 -9.96
CA LYS A 27 2.28 -9.00 -11.17
C LYS A 27 3.43 -9.33 -12.12
N LYS A 28 4.31 -8.35 -12.38
CA LYS A 28 5.51 -8.55 -13.20
C LYS A 28 6.47 -9.59 -12.62
N ALA A 29 6.63 -9.61 -11.30
CA ALA A 29 7.42 -10.62 -10.60
C ALA A 29 6.83 -12.04 -10.76
N ASN A 30 5.50 -12.19 -10.65
CA ASN A 30 4.83 -13.47 -10.88
C ASN A 30 4.95 -13.92 -12.34
N GLU A 31 4.81 -13.02 -13.31
CA GLU A 31 4.99 -13.32 -14.75
C GLU A 31 6.45 -13.69 -15.08
N ALA A 32 7.42 -13.08 -14.38
CA ALA A 32 8.85 -13.34 -14.59
C ALA A 32 9.37 -14.58 -13.83
N GLN A 33 8.58 -15.17 -12.93
CA GLN A 33 8.92 -16.43 -12.26
C GLN A 33 9.03 -17.60 -13.26
N ASP A 34 8.36 -17.50 -14.40
CA ASP A 34 8.47 -18.46 -15.52
C ASP A 34 9.68 -18.18 -16.43
N ALA A 35 10.42 -17.07 -16.21
CA ALA A 35 11.61 -16.74 -16.98
C ALA A 35 12.86 -17.41 -16.39
N PRO A 36 13.71 -18.05 -17.20
CA PRO A 36 14.83 -18.90 -16.74
C PRO A 36 16.04 -18.13 -16.16
N THR A 37 15.89 -16.84 -15.81
CA THR A 37 17.02 -15.92 -15.56
C THR A 37 17.13 -15.41 -14.12
N LEU A 38 16.13 -15.64 -13.27
CA LEU A 38 16.11 -15.17 -11.87
C LEU A 38 15.64 -16.29 -10.94
N SER A 39 16.26 -16.43 -9.76
CA SER A 39 15.91 -17.52 -8.85
C SER A 39 14.49 -17.34 -8.29
N ALA A 40 13.72 -18.42 -8.26
CA ALA A 40 12.36 -18.43 -7.72
C ALA A 40 12.31 -17.86 -6.27
N ASP A 41 13.34 -18.14 -5.48
CA ASP A 41 13.52 -17.60 -4.11
C ASP A 41 13.57 -16.06 -4.07
N TRP A 42 14.24 -15.43 -5.04
CA TRP A 42 14.32 -13.98 -5.11
C TRP A 42 12.95 -13.37 -5.39
N PHE A 43 12.19 -13.95 -6.34
CA PHE A 43 10.83 -13.52 -6.62
C PHE A 43 9.90 -13.74 -5.45
N GLU A 44 9.97 -14.90 -4.79
CA GLU A 44 9.12 -15.20 -3.64
C GLU A 44 9.38 -14.21 -2.49
N LYS A 45 10.64 -13.85 -2.23
CA LYS A 45 11.01 -12.85 -1.22
C LYS A 45 10.44 -11.47 -1.56
N MET A 46 10.56 -11.03 -2.81
CA MET A 46 9.97 -9.76 -3.27
C MET A 46 8.44 -9.78 -3.15
N ARG A 47 7.81 -10.90 -3.52
CA ARG A 47 6.36 -11.10 -3.45
C ARG A 47 5.84 -10.95 -2.01
N ARG A 48 6.50 -11.63 -1.06
CA ARG A 48 6.17 -11.55 0.37
C ARG A 48 6.37 -10.13 0.92
N SER A 49 7.44 -9.44 0.53
CA SER A 49 7.70 -8.06 0.96
C SER A 49 6.63 -7.09 0.46
N TYR A 50 6.24 -7.18 -0.80
CA TYR A 50 5.17 -6.36 -1.37
C TYR A 50 3.81 -6.65 -0.74
N GLN A 51 3.47 -7.92 -0.51
CA GLN A 51 2.23 -8.30 0.17
C GLN A 51 2.16 -7.75 1.60
N ALA A 52 3.26 -7.88 2.37
CA ALA A 52 3.34 -7.33 3.71
C ALA A 52 3.14 -5.81 3.71
N ARG A 53 3.83 -5.10 2.79
CA ARG A 53 3.73 -3.65 2.70
C ARG A 53 2.34 -3.17 2.28
N ILE A 54 1.67 -3.89 1.37
CA ILE A 54 0.29 -3.59 0.97
C ILE A 54 -0.67 -3.75 2.17
N ALA A 55 -0.51 -4.83 2.95
CA ALA A 55 -1.34 -5.07 4.13
C ALA A 55 -1.17 -3.98 5.20
N GLU A 56 0.07 -3.57 5.48
CA GLU A 56 0.38 -2.44 6.38
C GLU A 56 -0.29 -1.15 5.91
N LEU A 57 -0.10 -0.78 4.64
CA LEU A 57 -0.66 0.44 4.07
C LEU A 57 -2.19 0.42 4.03
N ALA A 58 -2.81 -0.75 3.85
CA ALA A 58 -4.26 -0.90 3.91
C ALA A 58 -4.79 -0.70 5.34
N ALA A 59 -4.10 -1.23 6.35
CA ALA A 59 -4.43 -1.05 7.75
C ALA A 59 -4.27 0.42 8.19
N GLU A 60 -3.14 1.04 7.84
CA GLU A 60 -2.89 2.47 8.09
C GLU A 60 -3.97 3.34 7.45
N ASN A 61 -4.32 3.09 6.19
CA ASN A 61 -5.43 3.78 5.51
C ASN A 61 -6.77 3.65 6.26
N GLY A 62 -7.07 2.46 6.79
CA GLY A 62 -8.26 2.23 7.60
C GLY A 62 -8.27 3.08 8.88
N MET A 63 -7.14 3.12 9.59
CA MET A 63 -6.98 3.93 10.79
C MET A 63 -7.10 5.43 10.50
N LEU A 64 -6.45 5.92 9.44
CA LEU A 64 -6.51 7.34 9.05
C LEU A 64 -7.93 7.77 8.67
N LYS A 65 -8.68 6.90 7.97
CA LYS A 65 -10.10 7.15 7.66
C LYS A 65 -10.95 7.23 8.91
N ASN A 66 -10.76 6.30 9.86
CA ASN A 66 -11.48 6.31 11.13
C ASN A 66 -11.16 7.58 11.95
N MET A 67 -9.88 7.97 12.00
CA MET A 67 -9.44 9.19 12.67
C MET A 67 -10.06 10.45 12.04
N ALA A 68 -10.15 10.52 10.71
CA ALA A 68 -10.82 11.61 10.01
C ALA A 68 -12.33 11.68 10.30
N ILE A 69 -13.01 10.53 10.47
CA ILE A 69 -14.43 10.46 10.84
C ILE A 69 -14.62 10.99 12.27
N ILE A 70 -13.81 10.53 13.23
CA ILE A 70 -13.87 10.96 14.63
C ILE A 70 -13.62 12.46 14.75
N GLN A 71 -12.58 12.97 14.08
CA GLN A 71 -12.28 14.40 14.09
C GLN A 71 -13.42 15.21 13.50
N ARG A 72 -14.04 14.78 12.39
CA ARG A 72 -15.18 15.48 11.79
C ARG A 72 -16.41 15.51 12.71
N ALA A 73 -16.66 14.47 13.49
CA ALA A 73 -17.79 14.42 14.43
C ALA A 73 -17.58 15.32 15.67
N ALA A 74 -16.34 15.73 15.94
CA ALA A 74 -15.97 16.54 17.10
C ALA A 74 -15.92 18.07 16.83
N ALA A 75 -16.30 18.54 15.63
CA ALA A 75 -16.52 19.98 15.34
C ALA A 75 -17.93 20.24 14.82
#